data_AF-A0A227HZU3-F1
#
_entry.id   AF-A0A227HZU3-F1
#
_cell.length_a   1.000
_cell.length_b   1.000
_cell.length_c   1.000
_cell.angle_alpha   90.00
_cell.angle_beta   90.00
_cell.angle_gamma   90.00
#
_symmetry.space_group_name_H-M   'P 1'
#
loop_
_entity.id
_entity.type
_entity.pdbx_description
1 polymer ?
#
loop_
_entity_poly.entity_id
_entity_poly.type
_entity_poly.pdbx_seq_one_letter_code
_entity_poly.pdbx_strand_id
1 'polypeptide(L)' 'YAVDQADKRLAQRDSSAVKVRPARLTDIETLEGMVAYWANMGENLPRSRNELVRDIGSFAVAEHHGEVTGCASLYVY' A
#
# COMPACT_ATOMS: atom_id res chain seq x y z
N TYR A 1 19.80 -20.96 -10.29
CA TYR A 1 20.16 -20.87 -8.86
C TYR A 1 19.48 -19.72 -8.12
N ALA A 2 19.53 -18.47 -8.59
CA ALA A 2 18.92 -17.34 -7.86
C ALA A 2 17.38 -17.36 -7.77
N VAL A 3 16.70 -17.85 -8.81
CA VAL A 3 15.23 -17.94 -8.88
C VAL A 3 14.69 -19.00 -7.91
N ASP A 4 15.26 -20.21 -7.91
CA ASP A 4 14.91 -21.29 -6.97
C ASP A 4 15.07 -20.86 -5.49
N GLN A 5 16.11 -20.06 -5.20
CA GLN A 5 16.30 -19.49 -3.87
C GLN A 5 15.30 -18.36 -3.55
N ALA A 6 14.77 -17.64 -4.54
CA ALA A 6 13.71 -16.66 -4.35
C ALA A 6 12.36 -17.34 -4.06
N ASP A 7 12.04 -18.40 -4.80
CA ASP A 7 10.80 -19.16 -4.63
C ASP A 7 10.74 -19.83 -3.25
N LYS A 8 11.84 -20.44 -2.79
CA LYS A 8 11.94 -21.00 -1.43
C LYS A 8 11.73 -19.94 -0.34
N ARG A 9 12.27 -18.73 -0.52
CA ARG A 9 12.06 -17.61 0.42
C ARG A 9 10.62 -17.11 0.40
N LEU A 10 9.97 -17.12 -0.76
CA LEU A 10 8.56 -16.73 -0.88
C LEU A 10 7.65 -17.75 -0.21
N ALA A 11 7.93 -19.04 -0.39
CA ALA A 11 7.19 -20.14 0.24
C ALA A 11 7.37 -20.21 1.76
N GLN A 12 8.51 -19.74 2.29
CA GLN A 12 8.78 -19.64 3.72
C GLN A 12 8.23 -18.37 4.37
N ARG A 13 7.80 -17.36 3.59
CA ARG A 13 7.18 -16.16 4.13
C ARG A 13 5.76 -16.51 4.57
N ASP A 14 5.51 -16.46 5.87
CA ASP A 14 4.15 -16.45 6.39
C ASP A 14 3.49 -15.11 6.04
N SER A 15 2.77 -15.09 4.93
CA SER A 15 1.92 -13.96 4.50
C SER A 15 0.45 -14.22 4.77
N SER A 16 0.10 -15.30 5.48
CA SER A 16 -1.29 -15.71 5.71
C SER A 16 -2.12 -14.64 6.41
N ALA A 17 -1.47 -13.79 7.21
CA ALA A 17 -2.08 -12.67 7.92
C ALA A 17 -2.20 -11.37 7.10
N VAL A 18 -1.52 -11.27 5.94
CA VAL A 18 -1.53 -10.06 5.10
C VAL A 18 -2.51 -10.22 3.94
N LYS A 19 -3.48 -9.32 3.85
CA LYS A 19 -4.47 -9.27 2.77
C LYS A 19 -4.26 -8.01 1.95
N VAL A 20 -4.17 -8.16 0.63
CA VAL A 20 -4.19 -7.02 -0.30
C VAL A 20 -5.61 -6.84 -0.81
N ARG A 21 -6.15 -5.62 -0.71
CA ARG A 21 -7.51 -5.29 -1.16
C ARG A 21 -7.57 -3.88 -1.78
N PRO A 22 -8.60 -3.57 -2.60
CA PRO A 22 -8.88 -2.20 -2.99
C PRO A 22 -9.04 -1.29 -1.76
N ALA A 23 -8.54 -0.06 -1.87
CA ALA A 23 -8.73 0.97 -0.87
C ALA A 23 -10.19 1.43 -0.84
N ARG A 24 -10.64 1.87 0.34
CA ARG A 24 -11.99 2.37 0.61
C ARG A 24 -11.90 3.80 1.13
N LEU A 25 -13.00 4.54 1.07
CA LEU A 25 -13.06 5.89 1.66
C LEU A 25 -12.74 5.90 3.17
N THR A 26 -13.02 4.80 3.88
CA THR A 26 -12.67 4.63 5.29
C THR A 26 -11.16 4.52 5.53
N ASP A 27 -10.35 4.22 4.51
CA ASP A 27 -8.90 4.11 4.64
C ASP A 27 -8.19 5.47 4.45
N ILE A 28 -8.92 6.55 4.08
CA ILE A 28 -8.34 7.84 3.66
C ILE A 28 -7.43 8.45 4.73
N GLU A 29 -7.82 8.41 5.99
CA GLU A 29 -7.01 8.97 7.08
C GLU A 29 -5.67 8.24 7.23
N THR A 30 -5.68 6.90 7.10
CA THR A 30 -4.46 6.09 7.14
C THR A 30 -3.57 6.35 5.92
N LEU A 31 -4.16 6.44 4.73
CA LEU A 31 -3.44 6.75 3.49
C LEU A 31 -2.79 8.13 3.53
N GLU A 32 -3.53 9.14 4.00
CA GLU A 32 -3.02 10.51 4.15
C GLU A 32 -1.80 10.53 5.08
N GLY A 33 -1.87 9.86 6.23
CA GLY A 33 -0.74 9.75 7.15
C GLY A 33 0.48 9.06 6.53
N MET A 34 0.28 7.94 5.83
CA MET A 34 1.37 7.22 5.15
C MET A 34 2.01 8.06 4.06
N VAL A 35 1.21 8.65 3.17
CA VAL A 35 1.71 9.47 2.07
C VAL A 35 2.45 10.69 2.58
N ALA A 36 1.91 11.39 3.60
CA ALA A 36 2.56 12.54 4.20
C ALA A 36 3.89 12.17 4.86
N TYR A 37 3.96 11.05 5.59
CA TYR A 37 5.18 10.57 6.22
C TYR A 37 6.30 10.33 5.18
N TRP A 38 6.00 9.58 4.12
CA TRP A 38 6.99 9.28 3.08
C TRP A 38 7.32 10.50 2.20
N ALA A 39 6.38 11.42 2.01
CA ALA A 39 6.64 12.66 1.29
C ALA A 39 7.58 13.59 2.06
N ASN A 40 7.45 13.66 3.39
CA ASN A 40 8.38 14.41 4.24
C ASN A 40 9.81 13.86 4.21
N MET A 41 9.99 12.58 3.88
CA MET A 41 11.30 11.96 3.68
C MET A 41 11.80 12.03 2.22
N GLY A 42 11.01 12.59 1.30
CA GLY A 42 11.36 12.73 -0.11
C GLY A 42 11.14 11.47 -0.97
N GLU A 43 10.54 10.42 -0.42
CA GLU A 43 10.29 9.15 -1.13
C GLU A 43 9.00 9.19 -1.95
N ASN A 44 7.94 9.79 -1.40
CA ASN A 44 6.67 9.99 -2.12
C ASN A 44 6.51 11.44 -2.60
N LEU A 45 5.80 11.63 -3.70
CA LEU A 45 5.27 12.96 -4.04
C LEU A 45 4.19 13.36 -3.03
N PRO A 46 4.20 14.60 -2.50
CA PRO A 46 3.10 15.11 -1.69
C PRO A 46 1.77 14.99 -2.42
N ARG A 47 0.73 14.52 -1.74
CA ARG A 47 -0.66 14.52 -2.22
C ARG A 47 -1.56 15.12 -1.16
N SER A 48 -2.48 15.97 -1.58
CA SER A 48 -3.53 16.50 -0.73
C SER A 48 -4.61 15.45 -0.45
N ARG A 49 -5.36 15.63 0.65
CA ARG A 49 -6.52 14.79 0.95
C ARG A 49 -7.53 14.73 -0.19
N ASN A 50 -7.75 15.85 -0.88
CA ASN A 50 -8.69 15.92 -2.01
C ASN A 50 -8.24 15.05 -3.18
N GLU A 51 -6.94 15.02 -3.50
CA GLU A 51 -6.38 14.13 -4.52
C GLU A 51 -6.51 12.66 -4.11
N LEU A 52 -6.22 12.33 -2.85
CA LEU A 52 -6.37 10.97 -2.33
C LEU A 52 -7.81 10.48 -2.39
N VAL A 53 -8.80 11.32 -2.05
CA VAL A 53 -10.23 10.99 -2.14
C VAL A 53 -10.65 10.80 -3.58
N ARG A 54 -10.24 11.70 -4.49
CA ARG A 54 -10.57 11.62 -5.91
C ARG A 54 -10.03 10.33 -6.54
N ASP A 55 -8.80 9.99 -6.21
CA ASP A 55 -8.07 8.91 -6.85
C ASP A 55 -8.14 7.59 -6.05
N ILE A 56 -8.93 7.50 -4.97
CA ILE A 56 -8.97 6.36 -4.05
C ILE A 56 -9.22 5.02 -4.76
N GLY A 57 -10.01 5.03 -5.84
CA GLY A 57 -10.28 3.84 -6.66
C GLY A 57 -9.05 3.26 -7.39
N SER A 58 -7.96 4.01 -7.48
CA SER A 58 -6.68 3.57 -8.04
C SER A 58 -5.74 2.95 -7.00
N PHE A 59 -6.10 3.01 -5.71
CA PHE A 59 -5.27 2.51 -4.62
C PHE A 59 -5.63 1.08 -4.22
N ALA A 60 -4.60 0.31 -3.90
CA ALA A 60 -4.70 -0.92 -3.12
C ALA A 60 -4.01 -0.73 -1.76
N VAL A 61 -4.50 -1.43 -0.74
CA VAL A 61 -3.92 -1.45 0.61
C VAL A 61 -3.49 -2.85 1.00
N ALA A 62 -2.41 -2.94 1.76
CA ALA A 62 -2.06 -4.12 2.52
C ALA A 62 -2.66 -4.00 3.93
N GLU A 63 -3.47 -4.97 4.31
CA GLU A 63 -4.08 -5.09 5.63
C GLU A 63 -3.45 -6.25 6.39
N HIS A 64 -3.00 -6.00 7.62
CA HIS A 64 -2.43 -7.00 8.51
C HIS A 64 -3.14 -6.92 9.86
N HIS A 65 -3.75 -8.01 10.32
CA HIS A 65 -4.57 -8.05 11.54
C HIS A 65 -5.65 -6.96 11.63
N GLY A 66 -6.25 -6.58 10.49
CA GLY A 66 -7.31 -5.57 10.44
C GLY A 66 -6.80 -4.13 10.34
N GLU A 67 -5.48 -3.91 10.39
CA GLU A 67 -4.87 -2.61 10.24
C GLU A 67 -4.26 -2.45 8.84
N VAL A 68 -4.48 -1.30 8.21
CA VAL A 68 -3.80 -0.95 6.96
C VAL A 68 -2.35 -0.60 7.29
N THR A 69 -1.41 -1.37 6.72
CA THR A 69 0.04 -1.23 6.97
C THR A 69 0.82 -0.74 5.75
N GLY A 70 0.17 -0.65 4.59
CA GLY A 70 0.76 -0.04 3.40
C GLY A 70 -0.27 0.24 2.31
N CYS A 71 0.10 1.09 1.36
CA CYS A 71 -0.73 1.43 0.21
C CYS A 71 0.13 1.57 -1.06
N ALA A 72 -0.48 1.31 -2.22
CA ALA A 72 0.09 1.58 -3.53
C ALA A 72 -1.00 2.08 -4.47
N SER A 73 -0.65 2.94 -5.42
CA SER A 73 -1.56 3.42 -6.47
C SER A 73 -1.02 3.05 -7.84
N LEU A 74 -1.89 2.58 -8.74
CA LEU A 74 -1.56 2.37 -10.14
C LEU A 74 -2.38 3.33 -11.00
N TYR A 75 -1.70 4.22 -11.73
CA TYR A 75 -2.31 5.05 -12.75
C TYR A 75 -2.01 4.44 -14.11
N VAL A 76 -3.04 4.06 -14.86
CA VAL A 76 -2.90 3.51 -16.22
C VAL A 76 -3.10 4.65 -17.21
N TYR A 77 -2.16 4.81 -18.15
CA TYR A 77 -2.21 5.78 -19.25
C TYR A 77 -2.69 5.10 -20.53
#